data_AF-A0AAV6YLI7-F1
#
_entry.id   AF-A0AAV6YLI7-F1
#
_cell.length_a   1.000
_cell.length_b   1.000
_cell.length_c   1.000
_cell.angle_alpha   90.00
_cell.angle_beta   90.00
_cell.angle_gamma   90.00
#
_symmetry.space_group_name_H-M   'P 1'
#
loop_
_entity.id
_entity.type
_entity.pdbx_description
1 polymer ?
#
loop_
_entity_poly.entity_id
_entity_poly.type
_entity_poly.pdbx_seq_one_letter_code
_entity_poly.pdbx_strand_id
1 'polypeptide(L)'
;QELASTLQCQQMALECIVSLGQEILSSCHPDSIITIKSWLNISKTRYQEVMSWAQQQGQRIQAQIQTLAAEREEITRLIDWITAAEEALSLRDQEPLPEDMAALEEITAQHSVFMEELSRKEPEVEKVTKNCKRKVLEPQATTSRKFNAKRQQ
;
A
#
# COMPACT_ATOMS: atom_id res chain seq x y z
N GLN A 1 1.29 -3.72 15.06
CA GLN A 1 1.37 -3.36 16.50
C GLN A 1 2.55 -4.04 17.18
N GLU A 2 2.79 -5.33 16.93
CA GLU A 2 3.93 -6.08 17.50
C GLU A 2 5.30 -5.54 17.11
N LEU A 3 5.55 -5.22 15.83
CA LEU A 3 6.85 -4.69 15.38
C LEU A 3 7.24 -3.38 16.10
N ALA A 4 6.28 -2.48 16.30
CA ALA A 4 6.53 -1.21 17.00
C ALA A 4 6.89 -1.43 18.47
N SER A 5 6.17 -2.35 19.13
CA SER A 5 6.46 -2.76 20.52
C SER A 5 7.85 -3.40 20.63
N THR A 6 8.18 -4.31 19.71
CA THR A 6 9.51 -4.94 19.66
C THR A 6 10.62 -3.91 19.46
N LEU A 7 10.46 -2.96 18.53
CA LEU A 7 11.44 -1.89 18.32
C LEU A 7 11.59 -1.01 19.55
N GLN A 8 10.50 -0.71 20.26
CA GLN A 8 10.54 0.03 21.52
C GLN A 8 11.29 -0.73 22.62
N CYS A 9 11.09 -2.03 22.76
CA CYS A 9 11.88 -2.85 23.69
C CYS A 9 13.37 -2.85 23.32
N GLN A 10 13.70 -2.93 22.02
CA GLN A 10 15.08 -2.87 21.55
C GLN A 10 15.72 -1.48 21.75
N GLN A 11 14.94 -0.40 21.64
CA GLN A 11 15.37 0.96 21.99
C GLN A 11 15.81 1.03 23.46
N MET A 12 14.98 0.53 24.37
CA MET A 12 15.29 0.52 25.79
C MET A 12 16.53 -0.33 26.09
N ALA A 13 16.67 -1.49 25.43
CA ALA A 13 17.86 -2.32 25.56
C ALA A 13 19.13 -1.60 25.07
N LEU A 14 19.06 -0.85 23.97
CA LEU A 14 20.18 -0.04 23.49
C LEU A 14 20.56 1.06 24.50
N GLU A 15 19.57 1.75 25.07
CA GLU A 15 19.81 2.77 26.10
C GLU A 15 20.51 2.19 27.32
N CYS A 16 20.09 1.00 27.78
CA CYS A 16 20.78 0.26 28.83
C CYS A 16 22.23 -0.06 28.44
N ILE A 17 22.47 -0.64 27.27
CA ILE A 17 23.83 -0.97 26.78
C ILE A 17 24.72 0.27 26.76
N VAL A 18 24.18 1.40 26.29
CA VAL A 18 24.92 2.67 26.23
C VAL A 18 25.24 3.18 27.63
N SER A 19 24.29 3.13 28.56
CA SER A 19 24.48 3.54 29.95
C SER A 19 25.56 2.70 30.64
N LEU A 20 25.45 1.38 30.60
CA LEU A 20 26.45 0.48 31.18
C LEU A 20 27.82 0.67 30.53
N GLY A 21 27.85 0.87 29.21
CA GLY A 21 29.10 1.14 28.51
C GLY A 21 29.77 2.45 28.95
N GLN A 22 29.01 3.49 29.27
CA GLN A 22 29.58 4.73 29.84
C GLN A 22 30.11 4.51 31.26
N GLU A 23 29.40 3.72 32.08
CA GLU A 23 29.86 3.38 33.42
C GLU A 23 31.20 2.61 33.37
N ILE A 24 31.32 1.61 32.49
CA ILE A 24 32.57 0.87 32.29
C ILE A 24 33.68 1.81 31.82
N LEU A 25 33.39 2.73 30.88
CA LEU A 25 34.37 3.70 30.38
C LEU A 25 34.93 4.62 31.48
N SER A 26 34.19 4.86 32.56
CA SER A 26 34.62 5.72 33.67
C SER A 26 35.74 5.12 34.53
N SER A 27 35.91 3.79 34.50
CA SER A 27 36.85 3.06 35.38
C SER A 27 37.73 2.04 34.65
N CYS A 28 37.57 1.85 33.34
CA CYS A 28 38.36 0.90 32.56
C CYS A 28 39.82 1.36 32.32
N HIS A 29 40.70 0.39 32.07
CA HIS A 29 42.10 0.65 31.69
C HIS A 29 42.19 1.41 30.36
N PRO A 30 43.17 2.33 30.18
CA PRO A 30 43.33 3.13 28.96
C PRO A 30 43.30 2.32 27.65
N ASP A 31 43.95 1.16 27.62
CA ASP A 31 44.02 0.29 26.44
C ASP A 31 42.65 -0.24 25.98
N SER A 32 41.67 -0.34 26.89
CA SER A 32 40.33 -0.86 26.61
C SER A 32 39.36 0.22 26.10
N ILE A 33 39.68 1.50 26.30
CA ILE A 33 38.79 2.64 26.00
C ILE A 33 38.37 2.64 24.54
N ILE A 34 39.32 2.49 23.62
CA ILE A 34 39.08 2.55 22.17
C ILE A 34 38.14 1.41 21.76
N THR A 35 38.40 0.21 22.26
CA THR A 35 37.57 -0.98 22.02
C THR A 35 36.15 -0.76 22.51
N ILE A 36 35.94 -0.40 23.78
CA ILE A 36 34.58 -0.22 24.33
C ILE A 36 33.79 0.85 23.56
N LYS A 37 34.42 1.99 23.22
CA LYS A 37 33.78 3.03 22.39
C LYS A 37 33.38 2.51 21.01
N SER A 38 34.24 1.72 20.37
CA SER A 38 33.95 1.12 19.06
C SER A 38 32.73 0.21 19.12
N TRP A 39 32.65 -0.67 20.12
CA TRP A 39 31.52 -1.58 20.30
C TRP A 39 30.21 -0.83 20.54
N LEU A 40 30.22 0.20 21.38
CA LEU A 40 29.05 1.07 21.59
C LEU A 40 28.60 1.75 20.30
N ASN A 41 29.55 2.23 19.49
CA ASN A 41 29.24 2.85 18.21
C ASN A 41 28.66 1.86 17.20
N ILE A 42 29.20 0.64 17.13
CA ILE A 42 28.68 -0.44 16.28
C ILE A 42 27.25 -0.78 16.70
N SER A 43 26.99 -0.99 17.99
CA SER A 43 25.65 -1.31 18.49
C SER A 43 24.63 -0.22 18.14
N LYS A 44 24.98 1.06 18.33
CA LYS A 44 24.12 2.19 17.93
C LYS A 44 23.85 2.20 16.42
N THR A 45 24.90 2.05 15.61
CA THR A 45 24.79 2.12 14.15
C THR A 45 23.91 0.99 13.63
N ARG A 46 24.10 -0.25 14.10
CA ARG A 46 23.29 -1.40 13.68
C ARG A 46 21.82 -1.23 14.05
N TYR A 47 21.55 -0.73 15.25
CA TYR A 47 20.18 -0.45 15.65
C TYR A 47 19.53 0.62 14.75
N GLN A 48 20.25 1.70 14.42
CA GLN A 48 19.77 2.75 13.51
C GLN A 48 19.48 2.22 12.10
N GLU A 49 20.32 1.32 11.57
CA GLU A 49 20.08 0.64 10.29
C GLU A 49 18.76 -0.15 10.32
N VAL A 50 18.56 -0.97 11.36
CA VAL A 50 17.32 -1.75 11.54
C VAL A 50 16.10 -0.83 11.64
N MET A 51 16.20 0.26 12.40
CA MET A 51 15.11 1.23 12.56
C MET A 51 14.76 1.89 11.22
N SER A 52 15.76 2.31 10.45
CA SER A 52 15.56 2.89 9.12
C SER A 52 14.87 1.90 8.18
N TRP A 53 15.26 0.62 8.19
CA TRP A 53 14.60 -0.41 7.37
C TRP A 53 13.15 -0.65 7.80
N ALA A 54 12.89 -0.71 9.10
CA ALA A 54 11.54 -0.87 9.61
C ALA A 54 10.63 0.31 9.20
N GLN A 55 11.14 1.54 9.27
CA GLN A 55 10.42 2.75 8.83
C GLN A 55 10.13 2.72 7.33
N GLN A 56 11.14 2.41 6.50
CA GLN A 56 10.98 2.30 5.05
C GLN A 56 9.95 1.23 4.67
N GLN A 57 10.00 0.06 5.34
CA GLN A 57 9.03 -0.99 5.12
C GLN A 57 7.62 -0.56 5.54
N GLY A 58 7.48 0.14 6.67
CA GLY A 58 6.21 0.70 7.12
C GLY A 58 5.62 1.69 6.11
N GLN A 59 6.42 2.62 5.61
CA GLN A 59 6.00 3.58 4.57
C GLN A 59 5.57 2.88 3.28
N ARG A 60 6.32 1.86 2.84
CA ARG A 60 5.99 1.07 1.66
C ARG A 60 4.65 0.35 1.81
N ILE A 61 4.43 -0.32 2.94
CA ILE A 61 3.16 -1.00 3.23
C ILE A 61 2.01 0.01 3.24
N GLN A 62 2.18 1.17 3.89
CA GLN A 62 1.15 2.19 3.96
C GLN A 62 0.77 2.72 2.57
N ALA A 63 1.74 2.97 1.69
CA ALA A 63 1.49 3.39 0.32
C ALA A 63 0.74 2.31 -0.49
N GLN A 64 1.07 1.03 -0.27
CA GLN A 64 0.35 -0.09 -0.90
C GLN A 64 -1.09 -0.20 -0.39
N ILE A 65 -1.32 -0.01 0.91
CA ILE A 65 -2.67 0.01 1.50
C ILE A 65 -3.50 1.13 0.87
N GLN A 66 -2.95 2.34 0.75
CA GLN A 66 -3.65 3.47 0.12
C GLN A 66 -3.99 3.18 -1.35
N THR A 67 -3.04 2.60 -2.09
CA THR A 67 -3.26 2.21 -3.49
C THR A 67 -4.39 1.18 -3.61
N LEU A 68 -4.39 0.14 -2.77
CA LEU A 68 -5.45 -0.87 -2.77
C LEU A 68 -6.80 -0.30 -2.34
N ALA A 69 -6.83 0.64 -1.40
CA ALA A 69 -8.05 1.31 -0.99
C ALA A 69 -8.66 2.12 -2.13
N ALA A 70 -7.85 2.90 -2.85
CA ALA A 70 -8.30 3.67 -4.02
C ALA A 70 -8.79 2.77 -5.16
N GLU A 71 -8.12 1.64 -5.41
CA GLU A 71 -8.59 0.66 -6.40
C GLU A 71 -9.92 0.02 -5.99
N ARG A 72 -10.09 -0.30 -4.70
CA ARG A 72 -11.35 -0.85 -4.19
C ARG A 72 -12.49 0.16 -4.34
N GLU A 73 -12.24 1.42 -4.01
CA GLU A 73 -13.23 2.50 -4.18
C GLU A 73 -13.67 2.64 -5.64
N GLU A 74 -12.72 2.58 -6.58
CA GLU A 74 -13.03 2.64 -8.02
C GLU A 74 -13.86 1.44 -8.48
N ILE A 75 -13.53 0.23 -8.03
CA ILE A 75 -14.32 -0.98 -8.31
C ILE A 75 -15.73 -0.83 -7.74
N THR A 76 -15.88 -0.37 -6.49
CA THR A 76 -17.19 -0.15 -5.88
C THR A 76 -18.01 0.86 -6.69
N ARG A 77 -17.42 2.00 -7.08
CA ARG A 77 -18.11 3.01 -7.90
C ARG A 77 -18.59 2.44 -9.24
N LEU A 78 -17.77 1.61 -9.90
CA LEU A 78 -18.15 0.99 -11.16
C LEU A 78 -19.28 -0.05 -10.98
N ILE A 79 -19.24 -0.83 -9.91
CA ILE A 79 -20.33 -1.76 -9.57
C ILE A 79 -21.63 -0.98 -9.33
N ASP A 80 -21.59 0.06 -8.51
CA ASP A 80 -22.78 0.87 -8.21
C ASP A 80 -23.38 1.48 -9.49
N TRP A 81 -22.53 1.97 -10.40
CA TRP A 81 -22.98 2.48 -11.70
C TRP A 81 -23.61 1.40 -12.58
N ILE A 82 -23.00 0.22 -12.67
CA ILE A 82 -23.52 -0.91 -13.45
C ILE A 82 -24.88 -1.34 -12.88
N THR A 83 -24.98 -1.50 -11.57
CA THR A 83 -26.25 -1.90 -10.92
C THR A 83 -27.34 -0.86 -11.16
N ALA A 84 -27.04 0.43 -11.02
CA ALA A 84 -28.01 1.49 -11.31
C ALA A 84 -28.44 1.51 -12.80
N ALA A 85 -27.51 1.25 -13.72
CA ALA A 85 -27.80 1.13 -15.14
C ALA A 85 -28.70 -0.09 -15.44
N GLU A 86 -28.40 -1.25 -14.84
CA GLU A 86 -29.21 -2.47 -14.96
C GLU A 86 -30.63 -2.26 -14.41
N GLU A 87 -30.77 -1.61 -13.25
CA GLU A 87 -32.08 -1.27 -12.67
C GLU A 87 -32.88 -0.32 -13.57
N ALA A 88 -32.24 0.73 -14.10
CA ALA A 88 -32.88 1.70 -14.99
C ALA A 88 -33.35 1.05 -16.30
N LEU A 89 -32.53 0.18 -16.90
CA LEU A 89 -32.91 -0.59 -18.08
C LEU A 89 -34.04 -1.58 -17.79
N SER A 90 -33.97 -2.30 -16.67
CA SER A 90 -35.00 -3.25 -16.27
C SER A 90 -36.35 -2.60 -16.02
N LEU A 91 -36.37 -1.38 -15.47
CA LEU A 91 -37.60 -0.62 -15.29
C LEU A 91 -38.18 -0.20 -16.65
N ARG A 92 -37.33 0.28 -17.56
CA ARG A 92 -37.77 0.73 -18.89
C ARG A 92 -38.26 -0.41 -19.78
N ASP A 93 -37.66 -1.60 -19.66
CA ASP A 93 -38.10 -2.81 -20.38
C ASP A 93 -39.51 -3.28 -19.97
N GLN A 94 -40.00 -2.86 -18.79
CA GLN A 94 -41.36 -3.16 -18.32
C GLN A 94 -42.40 -2.15 -18.82
N GLU A 95 -41.98 -1.00 -19.32
CA GLU A 95 -42.88 0.03 -19.82
C GLU A 95 -43.37 -0.31 -21.24
N PRO A 96 -44.68 -0.20 -21.52
CA PRO A 96 -45.19 -0.40 -22.87
C PRO A 96 -44.63 0.67 -23.82
N LEU A 97 -44.38 0.29 -25.07
CA LEU A 97 -43.90 1.25 -26.08
C LEU A 97 -44.92 2.39 -26.27
N PRO A 98 -44.47 3.65 -26.25
CA PRO A 98 -45.35 4.78 -26.59
C PRO A 98 -45.82 4.70 -28.05
N GLU A 99 -47.09 5.00 -28.27
CA GLU A 99 -47.64 5.17 -29.63
C GLU A 99 -47.41 6.59 -30.17
N ASP A 100 -47.11 7.55 -29.28
CA ASP A 100 -46.80 8.93 -29.64
C ASP A 100 -45.37 9.07 -30.19
N MET A 101 -45.25 9.74 -31.34
CA MET A 101 -43.97 9.90 -32.04
C MET A 101 -42.96 10.72 -31.23
N ALA A 102 -43.42 11.76 -30.51
CA ALA A 102 -42.51 12.59 -29.72
C ALA A 102 -41.97 11.83 -28.50
N ALA A 103 -42.79 11.01 -27.85
CA ALA A 103 -42.36 10.11 -26.78
C ALA A 103 -41.35 9.06 -27.28
N LEU A 104 -41.52 8.54 -28.50
CA LEU A 104 -40.58 7.60 -29.10
C LEU A 104 -39.22 8.25 -29.44
N GLU A 105 -39.24 9.49 -29.94
CA GLU A 105 -38.03 10.29 -30.19
C GLU A 105 -37.26 10.55 -28.89
N GLU A 106 -37.97 10.86 -27.80
CA GLU A 106 -37.37 11.07 -26.48
C GLU A 106 -36.69 9.79 -25.96
N ILE A 107 -37.33 8.61 -26.07
CA ILE A 107 -36.71 7.33 -25.69
C ILE A 107 -35.45 7.06 -26.53
N THR A 108 -35.50 7.38 -27.83
CA THR A 108 -34.35 7.23 -28.74
C THR A 108 -33.19 8.13 -28.31
N ALA A 109 -33.47 9.38 -27.96
CA ALA A 109 -32.47 10.32 -27.46
C ALA A 109 -31.84 9.83 -26.14
N GLN A 110 -32.66 9.38 -25.18
CA GLN A 110 -32.18 8.83 -23.91
C GLN A 110 -31.32 7.57 -24.10
N HIS A 111 -31.69 6.69 -25.03
CA HIS A 111 -30.88 5.52 -25.36
C HIS A 111 -29.53 5.92 -25.98
N SER A 112 -29.52 6.93 -26.86
CA SER A 112 -28.26 7.46 -27.42
C SER A 112 -27.32 7.97 -26.33
N VAL A 113 -27.84 8.73 -25.36
CA VAL A 113 -27.05 9.22 -24.21
C VAL A 113 -26.54 8.06 -23.36
N PHE A 114 -27.38 7.05 -23.11
CA PHE A 114 -26.96 5.86 -22.37
C PHE A 114 -25.82 5.11 -23.08
N MET A 115 -25.90 4.95 -24.40
CA MET A 115 -24.86 4.29 -25.19
C MET A 115 -23.54 5.06 -25.17
N GLU A 116 -23.59 6.39 -25.17
CA GLU A 116 -22.40 7.24 -25.01
C GLU A 116 -21.75 7.02 -23.63
N GLU A 117 -22.54 7.06 -22.55
CA GLU A 117 -22.05 6.82 -21.19
C GLU A 117 -21.49 5.38 -21.04
N LEU A 118 -22.14 4.38 -21.63
CA LEU A 118 -21.65 3.00 -21.65
C LEU A 118 -20.28 2.90 -22.33
N SER A 119 -20.12 3.53 -23.49
CA SER A 119 -18.84 3.57 -24.22
C SER A 119 -17.72 4.24 -23.42
N ARG A 120 -18.07 5.26 -22.63
CA ARG A 120 -17.14 5.96 -21.74
C ARG A 120 -16.72 5.10 -20.54
N LYS A 121 -17.62 4.26 -20.02
CA LYS A 121 -17.36 3.36 -18.90
C LYS A 121 -16.57 2.11 -19.26
N GLU A 122 -16.64 1.65 -20.50
CA GLU A 122 -15.88 0.51 -21.00
C GLU A 122 -14.36 0.55 -20.67
N PRO A 123 -13.61 1.62 -20.96
CA PRO A 123 -12.18 1.69 -20.62
C PRO A 123 -11.92 1.74 -19.11
N GLU A 124 -12.83 2.31 -18.31
CA GLU A 124 -12.71 2.33 -16.84
C GLU A 124 -12.81 0.91 -16.29
N VAL A 125 -13.78 0.12 -16.77
CA VAL A 125 -13.98 -1.30 -16.42
C VAL A 125 -12.79 -2.16 -16.89
N GLU A 126 -12.30 -1.95 -18.12
CA GLU A 126 -11.15 -2.69 -18.64
C GLU A 126 -9.88 -2.41 -17.82
N LYS A 127 -9.66 -1.16 -17.41
CA LYS A 127 -8.52 -0.75 -16.59
C LYS A 127 -8.50 -1.47 -15.23
N VAL A 128 -9.62 -1.47 -14.51
CA VAL A 128 -9.67 -2.10 -13.17
C VAL A 128 -9.57 -3.63 -13.25
N THR A 129 -10.15 -4.24 -14.29
CA THR A 129 -10.11 -5.70 -14.49
C THR A 129 -8.75 -6.21 -14.96
N LYS A 130 -8.04 -5.46 -15.84
CA LYS A 130 -6.65 -5.77 -16.23
C LYS A 130 -5.70 -5.71 -15.02
N ASN A 131 -5.89 -4.73 -14.13
CA ASN A 131 -5.05 -4.60 -12.92
C ASN A 131 -5.23 -5.78 -11.95
N CYS A 132 -6.44 -6.30 -11.78
CA CYS A 132 -6.69 -7.53 -11.01
C CYS A 132 -5.94 -8.74 -11.58
N LYS A 133 -5.97 -8.94 -12.90
CA LYS A 133 -5.27 -10.08 -13.55
C LYS A 133 -3.76 -10.04 -13.35
N ARG A 134 -3.15 -8.85 -13.42
CA ARG A 134 -1.69 -8.69 -13.22
C ARG A 134 -1.27 -8.98 -11.77
N LYS A 135 -2.07 -8.54 -10.78
CA LYS A 135 -1.80 -8.81 -9.36
C LYS A 135 -1.94 -10.29 -8.96
N VAL A 136 -2.74 -11.07 -9.68
CA VAL A 136 -2.91 -12.52 -9.44
C VAL A 136 -1.73 -13.33 -10.01
N LEU A 137 -1.07 -12.85 -11.07
CA LEU A 137 0.00 -13.56 -11.77
C LEU A 137 1.41 -13.21 -11.26
N GLU A 138 1.62 -12.06 -10.62
CA GLU A 138 2.86 -11.74 -9.93
C GLU A 138 2.68 -11.85 -8.41
N PRO A 139 3.16 -12.93 -7.76
CA PRO A 139 3.41 -12.89 -6.33
C PRO A 139 4.37 -11.73 -6.13
N GLN A 140 3.97 -10.73 -5.33
CA GLN A 140 4.81 -9.57 -5.06
C GLN A 140 6.20 -10.06 -4.68
N ALA A 141 7.16 -9.93 -5.59
CA ALA A 141 8.52 -10.35 -5.37
C ALA A 141 9.02 -9.46 -4.24
N THR A 142 9.04 -10.02 -3.03
CA THR A 142 9.78 -9.45 -1.92
C THR A 142 11.20 -9.38 -2.43
N THR A 143 11.63 -8.17 -2.78
CA THR A 143 13.02 -7.87 -3.07
C THR A 143 13.79 -8.01 -1.76
N SER A 144 13.98 -9.26 -1.33
CA SER A 144 15.05 -9.68 -0.44
C SER A 144 16.34 -9.40 -1.21
N ARG A 145 16.76 -8.12 -1.19
CA ARG A 145 18.09 -7.72 -1.66
C ARG A 145 19.08 -8.49 -0.82
N LYS A 146 19.73 -9.46 -1.47
CA LYS A 146 20.88 -10.22 -0.95
C LYS A 146 21.88 -9.22 -0.38
N PHE A 147 22.04 -9.21 0.93
CA PHE A 147 23.10 -8.44 1.59
C PHE A 147 24.43 -9.10 1.28
N ASN A 148 25.20 -8.46 0.40
CA ASN A 148 26.64 -8.69 0.34
C ASN A 148 27.27 -8.06 1.59
N ALA A 149 27.52 -8.88 2.61
CA ALA A 149 28.46 -8.53 3.66
C ALA A 149 29.88 -8.54 3.05
N LYS A 150 30.31 -7.39 2.54
CA LYS A 150 31.70 -7.18 2.13
C LYS A 150 32.20 -5.90 2.79
N ARG A 151 33.35 -6.05 3.46
CA ARG A 151 34.29 -5.06 4.01
C ARG A 151 34.24 -4.89 5.53
N GLN A 152 35.36 -4.88 6.25
CA GLN A 152 36.78 -4.97 5.86
C GLN A 152 37.60 -5.34 7.10
N GLN A 153 38.82 -5.82 6.83
CA GLN A 153 39.89 -6.17 7.77
C GLN A 153 40.09 -5.15 8.90
#